data_AF-A0A971KLH4-F1
#
_entry.id   AF-A0A971KLH4-F1
#
_cell.length_a   1.000
_cell.length_b   1.000
_cell.length_c   1.000
_cell.angle_alpha   90.00
_cell.angle_beta   90.00
_cell.angle_gamma   90.00
#
_symmetry.space_group_name_H-M   'P 1'
#
loop_
_entity.id
_entity.type
_entity.pdbx_description
1 polymer ?
#
loop_
_entity_poly.entity_id
_entity_poly.type
_entity_poly.pdbx_seq_one_letter_code
_entity_poly.pdbx_strand_id
1 'polypeptide(L)'
;MNKKEYLAKLRMYLQGLPISELEDIISDYDEHFNVGISKGKSEEEISKELGDPKEVALSYKNTIEANYEENRYERRKGTNWLAIIVGTLLIVTVISLISLFDKVNSIGNFVNVKSNGDTVRIGTKGIEVKDGDDHVSIGWGGIKVKDGTDEVSIGWDGIRIKESTSSNYRSNSGWNFFGLFNGDLKWEEVNEEKLANIDGVKNISISSPFVDIKVISEDRDDVRIYYHGRMKTNVVPELVVDEKKAYLDIKLELPKKSYSVNNSNVVLEVFIPKSFNGNVNTNASSGDIYMKNIVGEDISFDTSSGDLLLEDLEGKTINITTSSGDMSLSRLVGEALIISTSSGDMKLKDLVGKLTVNSSSGDISLENITSEEVLLYTSSGDIVFSLDGNANYKIKGSTSSGDFIPKGTMIVEENHRGRFRATIGNGINSLEIKTSSGDVIFK
;
A
#
# COMPACT_ATOMS: atom_id res chain seq x y z
N MET A 1 22.57 -18.87 -14.23
CA MET A 1 21.91 -18.50 -15.51
C MET A 1 21.54 -17.03 -15.41
N ASN A 2 21.39 -16.32 -16.53
CA ASN A 2 20.99 -14.91 -16.46
C ASN A 2 19.50 -14.77 -16.08
N LYS A 3 19.08 -13.57 -15.66
CA LYS A 3 17.72 -13.27 -15.17
C LYS A 3 16.66 -13.71 -16.19
N LYS A 4 16.89 -13.35 -17.46
CA LYS A 4 15.97 -13.66 -18.56
C LYS A 4 15.80 -15.16 -18.76
N GLU A 5 16.88 -15.94 -18.69
CA GLU A 5 16.85 -17.40 -18.78
C GLU A 5 16.18 -18.05 -17.57
N TYR A 6 16.39 -17.50 -16.37
CA TYR A 6 15.79 -17.99 -15.13
C TYR A 6 14.28 -17.83 -15.15
N LEU A 7 13.80 -16.62 -15.41
CA LEU A 7 12.37 -16.31 -15.44
C LEU A 7 11.66 -17.02 -16.59
N ALA A 8 12.31 -17.17 -17.75
CA ALA A 8 11.75 -17.95 -18.86
C ALA A 8 11.59 -19.44 -18.49
N LYS A 9 12.58 -20.05 -17.82
CA LYS A 9 12.51 -21.44 -17.35
C LYS A 9 11.48 -21.60 -16.23
N LEU A 10 11.45 -20.69 -15.28
CA LEU A 10 10.47 -20.68 -14.18
C LEU A 10 9.04 -20.58 -14.74
N ARG A 11 8.78 -19.64 -15.65
CA ARG A 11 7.48 -19.46 -16.32
C ARG A 11 7.09 -20.71 -17.12
N MET A 12 8.04 -21.35 -17.80
CA MET A 12 7.80 -22.62 -18.51
C MET A 12 7.40 -23.74 -17.54
N TYR A 13 8.07 -23.86 -16.39
CA TYR A 13 7.75 -24.90 -15.41
C TYR A 13 6.48 -24.62 -14.59
N LEU A 14 6.09 -23.35 -14.45
CA LEU A 14 4.82 -22.93 -13.83
C LEU A 14 3.61 -23.04 -14.76
N GLN A 15 3.80 -23.41 -16.04
CA GLN A 15 2.68 -23.63 -16.97
C GLN A 15 1.65 -24.62 -16.39
N GLY A 16 0.38 -24.22 -16.41
CA GLY A 16 -0.74 -24.96 -15.81
C GLY A 16 -1.34 -24.33 -14.56
N LEU A 17 -0.67 -23.35 -13.95
CA LEU A 17 -1.25 -22.52 -12.87
C LEU A 17 -2.22 -21.46 -13.43
N PRO A 18 -3.17 -20.96 -12.61
CA PRO A 18 -3.94 -19.76 -12.94
C PRO A 18 -3.04 -18.59 -13.32
N ILE A 19 -3.47 -17.79 -14.30
CA ILE A 19 -2.65 -16.71 -14.88
C ILE A 19 -2.22 -15.69 -13.82
N SER A 20 -3.09 -15.36 -12.87
CA SER A 20 -2.78 -14.43 -11.77
C SER A 20 -1.66 -14.93 -10.88
N GLU A 21 -1.73 -16.19 -10.41
CA GLU A 21 -0.69 -16.78 -9.54
C GLU A 21 0.66 -16.91 -10.27
N LEU A 22 0.62 -17.22 -11.57
CA LEU A 22 1.82 -17.26 -12.39
C LEU A 22 2.48 -15.88 -12.48
N GLU A 23 1.70 -14.81 -12.69
CA GLU A 23 2.26 -13.46 -12.77
C GLU A 23 2.73 -12.94 -11.41
N ASP A 24 2.06 -13.28 -10.32
CA ASP A 24 2.49 -12.93 -8.95
C ASP A 24 3.85 -13.58 -8.64
N ILE A 25 3.99 -14.89 -8.86
CA ILE A 25 5.26 -15.62 -8.63
C ILE A 25 6.36 -15.07 -9.53
N ILE A 26 6.07 -14.76 -10.79
CA ILE A 26 7.07 -14.20 -11.71
C ILE A 26 7.48 -12.79 -11.27
N SER A 27 6.54 -11.98 -10.79
CA SER A 27 6.80 -10.63 -10.27
C SER A 27 7.72 -10.66 -9.05
N ASP A 28 7.45 -11.53 -8.09
CA ASP A 28 8.28 -11.70 -6.88
C ASP A 28 9.73 -12.08 -7.25
N TYR A 29 9.90 -13.02 -8.18
CA TYR A 29 11.24 -13.44 -8.61
C TYR A 29 11.93 -12.39 -9.47
N ASP A 30 11.20 -11.63 -10.29
CA ASP A 30 11.76 -10.48 -11.02
C ASP A 30 12.29 -9.42 -10.05
N GLU A 31 11.52 -9.11 -9.00
CA GLU A 31 11.91 -8.21 -7.92
C GLU A 31 13.14 -8.73 -7.17
N HIS A 32 13.21 -10.03 -6.87
CA HIS A 32 14.39 -10.65 -6.28
C HIS A 32 15.66 -10.47 -7.12
N PHE A 33 15.56 -10.62 -8.44
CA PHE A 33 16.68 -10.32 -9.34
C PHE A 33 17.02 -8.83 -9.35
N ASN A 34 16.03 -7.94 -9.35
CA ASN A 34 16.28 -6.49 -9.32
C ASN A 34 16.97 -6.07 -8.02
N VAL A 35 16.53 -6.61 -6.89
CA VAL A 35 17.13 -6.41 -5.56
C VAL A 35 18.53 -7.03 -5.49
N GLY A 36 18.76 -8.17 -6.13
CA GLY A 36 20.08 -8.80 -6.19
C GLY A 36 21.08 -8.02 -7.04
N ILE A 37 20.66 -7.54 -8.22
CA ILE A 37 21.47 -6.73 -9.13
C ILE A 37 21.76 -5.37 -8.49
N SER A 38 20.80 -4.77 -7.80
CA SER A 38 21.01 -3.52 -7.05
C SER A 38 22.00 -3.69 -5.89
N LYS A 39 22.23 -4.93 -5.45
CA LYS A 39 23.23 -5.32 -4.44
C LYS A 39 24.57 -5.75 -5.06
N GLY A 40 24.76 -5.54 -6.36
CA GLY A 40 26.01 -5.83 -7.07
C GLY A 40 26.27 -7.31 -7.31
N LYS A 41 25.28 -8.19 -7.10
CA LYS A 41 25.39 -9.60 -7.48
C LYS A 41 25.22 -9.74 -8.98
N SER A 42 26.01 -10.64 -9.57
CA SER A 42 25.75 -11.06 -10.95
C SER A 42 24.44 -11.83 -11.03
N GLU A 43 23.77 -11.78 -12.18
CA GLU A 43 22.54 -12.55 -12.40
C GLU A 43 22.78 -14.05 -12.20
N GLU A 44 23.97 -14.54 -12.52
CA GLU A 44 24.39 -15.93 -12.31
C GLU A 44 24.46 -16.32 -10.83
N GLU A 45 24.90 -15.41 -9.95
CA GLU A 45 24.95 -15.62 -8.50
C GLU A 45 23.55 -15.63 -7.89
N ILE A 46 22.70 -14.68 -8.31
CA ILE A 46 21.30 -14.61 -7.85
C ILE A 46 20.56 -15.87 -8.29
N SER A 47 20.73 -16.29 -9.54
CA SER A 47 20.19 -17.55 -10.06
C SER A 47 20.66 -18.77 -9.27
N LYS A 48 21.85 -18.75 -8.67
CA LYS A 48 22.38 -19.85 -7.86
C LYS A 48 21.80 -19.83 -6.44
N GLU A 49 21.54 -18.65 -5.89
CA GLU A 49 20.88 -18.46 -4.60
C GLU A 49 19.39 -18.82 -4.61
N LEU A 50 18.70 -18.50 -5.72
CA LEU A 50 17.29 -18.83 -5.90
C LEU A 50 17.05 -20.33 -6.16
N GLY A 51 18.09 -21.12 -6.37
CA GLY A 51 18.00 -22.55 -6.64
C GLY A 51 17.49 -22.88 -8.06
N ASP A 52 17.26 -24.16 -8.34
CA ASP A 52 16.80 -24.61 -9.66
C ASP A 52 15.34 -24.15 -9.92
N PRO A 53 15.06 -23.42 -11.02
CA PRO A 53 13.71 -22.97 -11.36
C PRO A 53 12.65 -24.08 -11.42
N LYS A 54 13.07 -25.32 -11.72
CA LYS A 54 12.18 -26.48 -11.76
C LYS A 54 11.77 -26.92 -10.35
N GLU A 55 12.69 -26.87 -9.38
CA GLU A 55 12.39 -27.23 -7.99
C GLU A 55 11.53 -26.16 -7.32
N VAL A 56 11.80 -24.88 -7.63
CA VAL A 56 10.95 -23.76 -7.24
C VAL A 56 9.54 -23.92 -7.81
N ALA A 57 9.39 -24.18 -9.10
CA ALA A 57 8.06 -24.38 -9.68
C ALA A 57 7.34 -25.60 -9.09
N LEU A 58 8.09 -26.66 -8.75
CA LEU A 58 7.55 -27.86 -8.15
C LEU A 58 7.07 -27.61 -6.71
N SER A 59 7.73 -26.74 -5.93
CA SER A 59 7.25 -26.40 -4.58
C SER A 59 5.88 -25.70 -4.66
N TYR A 60 5.72 -24.73 -5.55
CA TYR A 60 4.43 -24.05 -5.76
C TYR A 60 3.35 -25.02 -6.24
N LYS A 61 3.66 -25.86 -7.23
CA LYS A 61 2.70 -26.87 -7.72
C LYS A 61 2.32 -27.88 -6.66
N ASN A 62 3.27 -28.35 -5.83
CA ASN A 62 2.98 -29.27 -4.74
C ASN A 62 2.14 -28.62 -3.64
N THR A 63 2.39 -27.35 -3.30
CA THR A 63 1.57 -26.59 -2.35
C THR A 63 0.14 -26.43 -2.88
N ILE A 64 0.00 -26.10 -4.17
CA ILE A 64 -1.28 -25.91 -4.81
C ILE A 64 -2.02 -27.25 -4.99
N GLU A 65 -1.33 -28.33 -5.38
CA GLU A 65 -1.89 -29.68 -5.47
C GLU A 65 -2.28 -30.23 -4.10
N ALA A 66 -1.49 -29.99 -3.04
CA ALA A 66 -1.86 -30.32 -1.67
C ALA A 66 -3.13 -29.56 -1.25
N ASN A 67 -3.24 -28.28 -1.60
CA ASN A 67 -4.46 -27.49 -1.38
C ASN A 67 -5.65 -28.06 -2.18
N TYR A 68 -5.45 -28.58 -3.39
CA TYR A 68 -6.51 -29.19 -4.20
C TYR A 68 -6.92 -30.60 -3.71
N GLU A 69 -5.99 -31.41 -3.21
CA GLU A 69 -6.27 -32.72 -2.62
C GLU A 69 -6.96 -32.59 -1.25
N GLU A 70 -6.53 -31.63 -0.44
CA GLU A 70 -7.18 -31.26 0.82
C GLU A 70 -8.62 -30.76 0.56
N ASN A 71 -8.82 -29.92 -0.46
CA ASN A 71 -10.14 -29.48 -0.91
C ASN A 71 -11.02 -30.61 -1.47
N ARG A 72 -10.44 -31.68 -2.04
CA ARG A 72 -11.19 -32.85 -2.54
C ARG A 72 -11.62 -33.79 -1.42
N TYR A 73 -10.84 -33.87 -0.35
CA TYR A 73 -11.18 -34.63 0.85
C TYR A 73 -12.29 -33.92 1.66
N GLU A 74 -12.22 -32.59 1.77
CA GLU A 74 -13.22 -31.75 2.44
C GLU A 74 -14.57 -31.72 1.71
N ARG A 75 -14.61 -31.80 0.37
CA ARG A 75 -15.88 -31.89 -0.39
C ARG A 75 -16.72 -33.14 -0.12
N ARG A 76 -16.17 -34.18 0.55
CA ARG A 76 -16.86 -35.47 0.79
C ARG A 76 -17.61 -35.57 2.12
N LYS A 77 -17.49 -34.61 3.04
CA LYS A 77 -18.35 -34.56 4.23
C LYS A 77 -18.94 -33.17 4.39
N GLY A 78 -20.26 -33.16 4.58
CA GLY A 78 -21.10 -31.98 4.61
C GLY A 78 -20.59 -30.89 5.56
N THR A 79 -20.70 -29.66 5.06
CA THR A 79 -20.34 -28.38 5.67
C THR A 79 -20.53 -28.30 7.18
N ASN A 80 -19.55 -27.70 7.87
CA ASN A 80 -19.81 -26.58 8.80
C ASN A 80 -18.51 -25.83 9.21
N TRP A 81 -18.54 -24.50 8.96
CA TRP A 81 -18.06 -23.31 9.69
C TRP A 81 -16.68 -23.16 10.38
N LEU A 82 -15.91 -24.21 10.68
CA LEU A 82 -14.74 -24.05 11.57
C LEU A 82 -13.49 -23.44 10.90
N ALA A 83 -13.25 -23.65 9.60
CA ALA A 83 -12.09 -23.06 8.92
C ALA A 83 -12.21 -21.54 8.70
N ILE A 84 -13.43 -21.03 8.49
CA ILE A 84 -13.69 -19.59 8.41
C ILE A 84 -13.51 -18.94 9.79
N ILE A 85 -13.95 -19.62 10.85
CA ILE A 85 -13.75 -19.19 12.24
C ILE A 85 -12.26 -19.19 12.62
N VAL A 86 -11.43 -20.14 12.15
CA VAL A 86 -9.97 -20.16 12.45
C VAL A 86 -9.20 -19.10 11.66
N GLY A 87 -9.54 -18.83 10.40
CA GLY A 87 -8.94 -17.74 9.63
C GLY A 87 -9.29 -16.35 10.18
N THR A 88 -10.55 -16.14 10.59
CA THR A 88 -10.96 -14.88 11.25
C THR A 88 -10.51 -14.79 12.71
N LEU A 89 -10.44 -15.90 13.46
CA LEU A 89 -9.80 -15.92 14.79
C LEU A 89 -8.31 -15.62 14.70
N LEU A 90 -7.57 -16.02 13.65
CA LEU A 90 -6.15 -15.69 13.52
C LEU A 90 -5.91 -14.19 13.26
N ILE A 91 -6.76 -13.54 12.47
CA ILE A 91 -6.67 -12.10 12.21
C ILE A 91 -7.17 -11.28 13.42
N VAL A 92 -8.28 -11.71 14.05
CA VAL A 92 -8.80 -11.08 15.28
C VAL A 92 -7.89 -11.37 16.48
N THR A 93 -7.16 -12.47 16.54
CA THR A 93 -6.14 -12.70 17.60
C THR A 93 -4.91 -11.86 17.39
N VAL A 94 -4.46 -11.61 16.16
CA VAL A 94 -3.38 -10.65 15.87
C VAL A 94 -3.80 -9.22 16.23
N ILE A 95 -5.04 -8.82 15.92
CA ILE A 95 -5.58 -7.48 16.26
C ILE A 95 -5.91 -7.36 17.76
N SER A 96 -6.39 -8.43 18.39
CA SER A 96 -6.60 -8.48 19.85
C SER A 96 -5.26 -8.51 20.60
N LEU A 97 -4.20 -9.11 20.07
CA LEU A 97 -2.83 -9.06 20.61
C LEU A 97 -2.23 -7.64 20.52
N ILE A 98 -2.59 -6.87 19.50
CA ILE A 98 -2.20 -5.45 19.37
C ILE A 98 -3.00 -4.58 20.35
N SER A 99 -4.32 -4.80 20.52
CA SER A 99 -5.14 -4.05 21.49
C SER A 99 -4.94 -4.47 22.96
N LEU A 100 -4.37 -5.66 23.22
CA LEU A 100 -3.84 -6.04 24.53
C LEU A 100 -2.47 -5.39 24.82
N PHE A 101 -1.76 -4.83 23.84
CA PHE A 101 -0.45 -4.21 24.10
C PHE A 101 -0.54 -2.85 24.79
N ASP A 102 -1.69 -2.18 24.73
CA ASP A 102 -1.98 -0.98 25.54
C ASP A 102 -2.66 -1.30 26.89
N LYS A 103 -2.93 -2.58 27.20
CA LYS A 103 -3.48 -3.02 28.50
C LYS A 103 -2.77 -4.20 29.17
N VAL A 104 -1.64 -4.69 28.64
CA VAL A 104 -0.80 -5.75 29.24
C VAL A 104 0.56 -5.16 29.64
N ASN A 105 0.51 -4.27 30.64
CA ASN A 105 1.59 -4.18 31.62
C ASN A 105 1.42 -5.23 32.75
N SER A 106 0.60 -6.26 32.51
CA SER A 106 0.37 -7.35 33.44
C SER A 106 -0.07 -8.59 32.67
N ILE A 107 0.85 -9.53 32.43
CA ILE A 107 0.72 -11.00 32.39
C ILE A 107 1.95 -11.55 31.62
N GLY A 108 2.80 -12.31 32.33
CA GLY A 108 4.04 -12.88 31.82
C GLY A 108 3.90 -14.31 31.26
N ASN A 109 4.87 -14.69 30.43
CA ASN A 109 5.24 -16.03 29.92
C ASN A 109 4.12 -16.89 29.28
N PHE A 110 4.12 -17.01 27.95
CA PHE A 110 3.07 -17.70 27.18
C PHE A 110 3.21 -19.24 27.10
N VAL A 111 4.40 -19.83 27.19
CA VAL A 111 4.61 -21.29 27.39
C VAL A 111 5.92 -21.51 28.16
N ASN A 112 5.95 -22.42 29.14
CA ASN A 112 7.17 -22.85 29.83
C ASN A 112 7.07 -24.34 30.18
N VAL A 113 7.65 -25.21 29.36
CA VAL A 113 7.66 -26.66 29.58
C VAL A 113 9.03 -27.05 30.10
N LYS A 114 9.06 -27.83 31.18
CA LYS A 114 10.30 -28.42 31.73
C LYS A 114 10.17 -29.93 31.85
N SER A 115 11.17 -30.66 31.35
CA SER A 115 11.26 -32.12 31.50
C SER A 115 12.72 -32.53 31.58
N ASN A 116 13.10 -33.31 32.59
CA ASN A 116 14.45 -33.89 32.76
C ASN A 116 15.65 -32.93 32.67
N GLY A 117 15.47 -31.63 32.93
CA GLY A 117 16.53 -30.61 32.84
C GLY A 117 16.35 -29.65 31.66
N ASP A 118 15.56 -30.05 30.68
CA ASP A 118 15.33 -29.33 29.44
C ASP A 118 14.19 -28.34 29.62
N THR A 119 14.32 -27.16 29.01
CA THR A 119 13.30 -26.11 29.12
C THR A 119 12.95 -25.52 27.77
N VAL A 120 11.67 -25.46 27.44
CA VAL A 120 11.15 -24.72 26.29
C VAL A 120 10.31 -23.55 26.80
N ARG A 121 10.67 -22.33 26.43
CA ARG A 121 9.98 -21.08 26.83
C ARG A 121 9.55 -20.33 25.58
N ILE A 122 8.28 -19.94 25.52
CA ILE A 122 7.74 -19.11 24.44
C ILE A 122 7.10 -17.89 25.09
N GLY A 123 7.48 -16.71 24.62
CA GLY A 123 6.93 -15.45 25.11
C GLY A 123 7.16 -14.31 24.15
N THR A 124 6.78 -13.11 24.55
CA THR A 124 6.87 -11.89 23.74
C THR A 124 8.30 -11.51 23.34
N LYS A 125 9.31 -12.10 23.99
CA LYS A 125 10.73 -11.93 23.67
C LYS A 125 11.26 -12.98 22.68
N GLY A 126 10.47 -13.99 22.33
CA GLY A 126 10.85 -15.07 21.42
C GLY A 126 10.69 -16.48 21.99
N ILE A 127 11.33 -17.44 21.33
CA ILE A 127 11.39 -18.86 21.69
C ILE A 127 12.77 -19.16 22.28
N GLU A 128 12.81 -19.88 23.39
CA GLU A 128 14.03 -20.35 24.05
C GLU A 128 13.91 -21.87 24.28
N VAL A 129 14.87 -22.65 23.82
CA VAL A 129 14.98 -24.09 24.06
C VAL A 129 16.32 -24.34 24.72
N LYS A 130 16.33 -25.04 25.84
CA LYS A 130 17.53 -25.48 26.55
C LYS A 130 17.47 -26.98 26.75
N ASP A 131 18.56 -27.66 26.45
CA ASP A 131 18.79 -29.08 26.72
C ASP A 131 20.21 -29.18 27.26
N GLY A 132 20.38 -29.50 28.56
CA GLY A 132 21.70 -29.47 29.20
C GLY A 132 22.44 -28.12 29.07
N ASP A 133 23.62 -28.13 28.43
CA ASP A 133 24.44 -26.95 28.09
C ASP A 133 24.21 -26.39 26.68
N ASP A 134 23.29 -27.00 25.95
CA ASP A 134 22.82 -26.60 24.63
C ASP A 134 21.64 -25.64 24.76
N HIS A 135 21.60 -24.65 23.87
CA HIS A 135 20.60 -23.60 23.93
C HIS A 135 20.32 -22.99 22.57
N VAL A 136 19.05 -23.02 22.16
CA VAL A 136 18.55 -22.31 20.99
C VAL A 136 17.63 -21.19 21.44
N SER A 137 17.92 -19.95 21.04
CA SER A 137 16.99 -18.83 21.20
C SER A 137 16.70 -18.14 19.88
N ILE A 138 15.44 -17.85 19.63
CA ILE A 138 14.97 -17.09 18.47
C ILE A 138 14.16 -15.92 19.01
N GLY A 139 14.56 -14.68 18.74
CA GLY A 139 13.82 -13.52 19.17
C GLY A 139 14.20 -12.24 18.45
N TRP A 140 13.74 -11.09 18.95
CA TRP A 140 14.03 -9.77 18.37
C TRP A 140 15.52 -9.41 18.34
N GLY A 141 16.41 -10.20 18.94
CA GLY A 141 17.86 -10.05 18.83
C GLY A 141 18.51 -10.96 17.78
N GLY A 142 17.71 -11.70 17.01
CA GLY A 142 18.16 -12.71 16.06
C GLY A 142 18.09 -14.14 16.60
N ILE A 143 18.80 -15.07 15.93
CA ILE A 143 18.86 -16.49 16.27
C ILE A 143 20.19 -16.77 16.97
N LYS A 144 20.17 -17.52 18.07
CA LYS A 144 21.38 -18.06 18.70
C LYS A 144 21.23 -19.54 18.92
N VAL A 145 22.26 -20.29 18.60
CA VAL A 145 22.38 -21.74 18.79
C VAL A 145 23.69 -21.97 19.51
N LYS A 146 23.64 -22.60 20.67
CA LYS A 146 24.79 -23.02 21.45
C LYS A 146 24.73 -24.54 21.57
N ASP A 147 25.84 -25.19 21.24
CA ASP A 147 26.05 -26.63 21.33
C ASP A 147 27.36 -26.85 22.11
N GLY A 148 27.24 -27.23 23.39
CA GLY A 148 28.36 -27.32 24.33
C GLY A 148 29.17 -26.03 24.48
N THR A 149 30.40 -26.04 23.97
CA THR A 149 31.31 -24.88 23.96
C THR A 149 31.21 -24.01 22.71
N ASP A 150 30.47 -24.48 21.71
CA ASP A 150 30.35 -23.86 20.42
C ASP A 150 29.09 -22.99 20.38
N GLU A 151 29.18 -21.81 19.78
CA GLU A 151 28.07 -20.87 19.71
C GLU A 151 28.00 -20.24 18.31
N VAL A 152 26.84 -20.35 17.68
CA VAL A 152 26.48 -19.63 16.47
C VAL A 152 25.39 -18.63 16.82
N SER A 153 25.60 -17.36 16.50
CA SER A 153 24.56 -16.33 16.60
C SER A 153 24.42 -15.58 15.29
N ILE A 154 23.19 -15.35 14.87
CA ILE A 154 22.78 -14.60 13.70
C ILE A 154 21.95 -13.44 14.21
N GLY A 155 22.52 -12.23 14.21
CA GLY A 155 21.87 -11.00 14.66
C GLY A 155 21.78 -9.95 13.56
N TRP A 156 21.17 -8.82 13.90
CA TRP A 156 21.08 -7.62 13.05
C TRP A 156 22.45 -7.05 12.63
N ASP A 157 23.51 -7.47 13.32
CA ASP A 157 24.91 -7.12 13.11
C ASP A 157 25.73 -8.26 12.45
N GLY A 158 25.07 -9.30 11.94
CA GLY A 158 25.67 -10.38 11.16
C GLY A 158 25.76 -11.74 11.89
N ILE A 159 26.58 -12.65 11.35
CA ILE A 159 26.78 -14.01 11.87
C ILE A 159 28.06 -14.07 12.71
N ARG A 160 27.98 -14.63 13.91
CA ARG A 160 29.12 -14.89 14.80
C ARG A 160 29.20 -16.38 15.10
N ILE A 161 30.39 -16.95 14.98
CA ILE A 161 30.67 -18.35 15.31
C ILE A 161 31.81 -18.35 16.33
N LYS A 162 31.65 -19.10 17.41
CA LYS A 162 32.66 -19.32 18.44
C LYS A 162 32.84 -20.82 18.58
N GLU A 163 34.04 -21.34 18.33
CA GLU A 163 34.39 -22.75 18.45
C GLU A 163 35.41 -22.99 19.60
N SER A 164 35.33 -24.13 20.28
CA SER A 164 36.19 -24.48 21.43
C SER A 164 37.65 -24.72 21.10
N THR A 165 37.99 -25.01 19.84
CA THR A 165 39.37 -25.34 19.44
C THR A 165 39.91 -24.30 18.45
N SER A 166 40.41 -23.20 19.02
CA SER A 166 41.35 -22.29 18.37
C SER A 166 40.93 -21.68 17.01
N SER A 167 39.92 -20.82 17.01
CA SER A 167 39.97 -19.50 16.34
C SER A 167 38.63 -18.80 16.50
N ASN A 168 38.61 -17.56 17.01
CA ASN A 168 37.41 -16.72 16.91
C ASN A 168 37.29 -16.31 15.44
N TYR A 169 36.49 -17.04 14.65
CA TYR A 169 36.15 -16.62 13.30
C TYR A 169 35.14 -15.45 13.39
N ARG A 170 35.67 -14.24 13.49
CA ARG A 170 34.94 -13.03 13.10
C ARG A 170 35.02 -12.94 11.59
N SER A 171 33.99 -13.44 10.89
CA SER A 171 33.75 -13.00 9.53
C SER A 171 33.45 -11.50 9.59
N ASN A 172 34.43 -10.68 9.21
CA ASN A 172 34.24 -9.24 9.00
C ASN A 172 33.61 -8.96 7.62
N SER A 173 33.01 -10.00 7.00
CA SER A 173 32.12 -9.87 5.84
C SER A 173 30.77 -9.34 6.35
N GLY A 174 30.80 -8.10 6.84
CA GLY A 174 29.70 -7.45 7.53
C GLY A 174 28.47 -7.35 6.65
N TRP A 175 27.53 -8.26 6.84
CA TRP A 175 26.13 -8.05 6.48
C TRP A 175 25.55 -7.08 7.50
N ASN A 176 25.66 -5.78 7.21
CA ASN A 176 24.98 -4.72 7.94
C ASN A 176 23.51 -4.71 7.50
N PHE A 177 22.63 -5.30 8.31
CA PHE A 177 21.18 -5.38 8.02
C PHE A 177 20.53 -3.99 7.88
N PHE A 178 21.15 -2.96 8.46
CA PHE A 178 20.83 -1.55 8.27
C PHE A 178 22.13 -0.76 8.04
N GLY A 179 22.54 -0.59 6.79
CA GLY A 179 23.53 0.41 6.40
C GLY A 179 23.00 1.84 6.47
N LEU A 180 22.17 2.16 7.47
CA LEU A 180 21.70 3.51 7.78
C LEU A 180 22.17 3.83 9.19
N PHE A 181 23.39 4.35 9.30
CA PHE A 181 23.69 5.15 10.47
C PHE A 181 22.82 6.40 10.40
N ASN A 182 22.17 6.74 11.50
CA ASN A 182 21.59 8.07 11.76
C ASN A 182 22.62 9.22 11.62
N GLY A 183 23.89 8.91 11.32
CA GLY A 183 25.04 9.80 11.22
C GLY A 183 25.30 10.40 9.82
N ASP A 184 24.65 9.92 8.75
CA ASP A 184 24.81 10.49 7.40
C ASP A 184 23.69 11.48 7.02
N LEU A 185 22.63 11.56 7.83
CA LEU A 185 21.54 12.51 7.62
C LEU A 185 21.96 13.88 8.15
N LYS A 186 22.02 14.88 7.27
CA LYS A 186 22.30 16.26 7.62
C LYS A 186 21.04 17.09 7.48
N TRP A 187 20.96 18.15 8.26
CA TRP A 187 19.94 19.15 8.04
C TRP A 187 20.31 19.92 6.78
N GLU A 188 19.38 19.91 5.84
CA GLU A 188 19.48 20.65 4.59
C GLU A 188 18.29 21.59 4.52
N GLU A 189 18.55 22.82 4.11
CA GLU A 189 17.54 23.86 3.91
C GLU A 189 17.41 24.13 2.43
N VAL A 190 16.17 24.20 1.96
CA VAL A 190 15.83 24.55 0.58
C VAL A 190 15.00 25.83 0.61
N ASN A 191 15.28 26.71 -0.33
CA ASN A 191 14.57 27.97 -0.51
C ASN A 191 14.84 28.45 -1.95
N GLU A 192 14.15 27.83 -2.90
CA GLU A 192 14.30 28.08 -4.33
C GLU A 192 12.96 28.53 -4.91
N GLU A 193 12.98 29.60 -5.70
CA GLU A 193 11.80 30.11 -6.39
C GLU A 193 12.10 30.23 -7.89
N LYS A 194 11.17 29.74 -8.72
CA LYS A 194 11.20 29.85 -10.18
C LYS A 194 9.86 30.35 -10.70
N LEU A 195 9.92 31.07 -11.81
CA LEU A 195 8.76 31.49 -12.58
C LEU A 195 8.84 30.83 -13.95
N ALA A 196 7.70 30.37 -14.47
CA ALA A 196 7.58 29.77 -15.79
C ALA A 196 6.47 30.44 -16.59
N ASN A 197 6.68 30.60 -17.90
CA ASN A 197 5.65 31.15 -18.77
C ASN A 197 4.54 30.10 -19.01
N ILE A 198 3.28 30.54 -18.98
CA ILE A 198 2.11 29.69 -19.27
C ILE A 198 1.60 29.85 -20.71
N ASP A 199 2.08 30.83 -21.47
CA ASP A 199 1.63 31.10 -22.83
C ASP A 199 1.75 29.87 -23.74
N GLY A 200 0.61 29.36 -24.19
CA GLY A 200 0.53 28.19 -25.07
C GLY A 200 0.73 26.84 -24.37
N VAL A 201 0.98 26.82 -23.06
CA VAL A 201 1.02 25.60 -22.25
C VAL A 201 -0.38 24.99 -22.19
N LYS A 202 -0.45 23.68 -22.42
CA LYS A 202 -1.69 22.91 -22.34
C LYS A 202 -1.67 21.87 -21.24
N ASN A 203 -0.48 21.48 -20.78
CA ASN A 203 -0.30 20.43 -19.80
C ASN A 203 0.71 20.91 -18.76
N ILE A 204 0.33 20.86 -17.49
CA ILE A 204 1.22 21.07 -16.36
C ILE A 204 1.42 19.70 -15.70
N SER A 205 2.67 19.28 -15.56
CA SER A 205 3.08 18.07 -14.87
C SER A 205 3.89 18.45 -13.65
N ILE A 206 3.52 17.94 -12.48
CA ILE A 206 4.19 18.21 -11.21
C ILE A 206 4.57 16.85 -10.62
N SER A 207 5.83 16.65 -10.27
CA SER A 207 6.27 15.37 -9.70
C SER A 207 7.27 15.53 -8.56
N SER A 208 7.08 14.73 -7.51
CA SER A 208 7.93 14.70 -6.34
C SER A 208 8.22 13.26 -5.89
N PRO A 209 9.44 12.93 -5.44
CA PRO A 209 9.73 11.60 -4.90
C PRO A 209 9.08 11.42 -3.52
N PHE A 210 9.28 12.38 -2.62
CA PHE A 210 8.84 12.27 -1.22
C PHE A 210 8.50 13.61 -0.56
N VAL A 211 8.69 14.71 -1.27
CA VAL A 211 8.38 16.06 -0.78
C VAL A 211 6.89 16.33 -1.01
N ASP A 212 6.23 16.94 -0.04
CA ASP A 212 4.82 17.27 -0.13
C ASP A 212 4.60 18.31 -1.24
N ILE A 213 3.52 18.13 -1.99
CA ILE A 213 3.16 19.01 -3.10
C ILE A 213 1.93 19.80 -2.69
N LYS A 214 1.99 21.12 -2.87
CA LYS A 214 0.86 22.01 -2.70
C LYS A 214 0.60 22.78 -3.99
N VAL A 215 -0.57 22.58 -4.59
CA VAL A 215 -0.96 23.25 -5.83
C VAL A 215 -2.19 24.11 -5.59
N ILE A 216 -2.11 25.40 -5.87
CA ILE A 216 -3.25 26.31 -5.73
C ILE A 216 -3.36 27.26 -6.93
N SER A 217 -4.58 27.66 -7.28
CA SER A 217 -4.77 28.73 -8.27
C SER A 217 -4.70 30.12 -7.65
N GLU A 218 -4.08 31.05 -8.38
CA GLU A 218 -3.97 32.46 -8.01
C GLU A 218 -4.27 33.40 -9.19
N ASP A 219 -4.58 34.66 -8.89
CA ASP A 219 -4.73 35.71 -9.90
C ASP A 219 -3.34 36.19 -10.33
N ARG A 220 -2.82 35.59 -11.41
CA ARG A 220 -1.46 35.77 -11.94
C ARG A 220 -1.41 35.35 -13.42
N ASP A 221 -0.36 35.78 -14.12
CA ASP A 221 -0.16 35.51 -15.55
C ASP A 221 0.93 34.45 -15.85
N ASP A 222 1.64 33.98 -14.82
CA ASP A 222 2.74 33.03 -14.89
C ASP A 222 2.52 31.88 -13.89
N VAL A 223 3.32 30.82 -13.98
CA VAL A 223 3.36 29.79 -12.93
C VAL A 223 4.51 30.09 -11.99
N ARG A 224 4.23 30.20 -10.68
CA ARG A 224 5.28 30.29 -9.66
C ARG A 224 5.48 28.95 -9.00
N ILE A 225 6.75 28.59 -8.86
CA ILE A 225 7.19 27.37 -8.21
C ILE A 225 8.06 27.78 -7.04
N TYR A 226 7.66 27.41 -5.83
CA TYR A 226 8.38 27.71 -4.60
C TYR A 226 8.69 26.42 -3.84
N TYR A 227 9.97 26.05 -3.83
CA TYR A 227 10.49 24.85 -3.19
C TYR A 227 11.24 25.24 -1.93
N HIS A 228 10.65 24.99 -0.77
CA HIS A 228 11.16 25.56 0.48
C HIS A 228 10.95 24.69 1.72
N GLY A 229 11.76 24.93 2.76
CA GLY A 229 11.67 24.25 4.05
C GLY A 229 12.99 23.62 4.45
N ARG A 230 12.95 22.68 5.40
CA ARG A 230 14.13 21.93 5.84
C ARG A 230 13.83 20.45 6.00
N MET A 231 14.81 19.63 5.68
CA MET A 231 14.73 18.18 5.85
C MET A 231 16.02 17.64 6.43
N LYS A 232 15.94 16.57 7.21
CA LYS A 232 17.12 15.82 7.63
C LYS A 232 17.33 14.67 6.64
N THR A 233 18.25 14.83 5.71
CA THR A 233 18.42 13.89 4.59
C THR A 233 19.88 13.64 4.25
N ASN A 234 20.13 12.57 3.49
CA ASN A 234 21.41 12.33 2.81
C ASN A 234 21.42 12.82 1.34
N VAL A 235 20.25 13.18 0.79
CA VAL A 235 20.06 13.61 -0.60
C VAL A 235 18.94 14.65 -0.66
N VAL A 236 19.26 15.85 -1.14
CA VAL A 236 18.26 16.88 -1.43
C VAL A 236 17.82 16.72 -2.89
N PRO A 237 16.51 16.57 -3.18
CA PRO A 237 16.00 16.62 -4.55
C PRO A 237 16.25 17.99 -5.20
N GLU A 238 16.64 17.99 -6.47
CA GLU A 238 16.89 19.20 -7.26
C GLU A 238 15.63 19.63 -8.00
N LEU A 239 15.29 20.92 -7.95
CA LEU A 239 14.14 21.47 -8.68
C LEU A 239 14.48 21.69 -10.15
N VAL A 240 13.81 20.94 -11.02
CA VAL A 240 13.89 21.05 -12.48
C VAL A 240 12.57 21.60 -13.02
N VAL A 241 12.64 22.63 -13.86
CA VAL A 241 11.48 23.23 -14.54
C VAL A 241 11.77 23.24 -16.03
N ASP A 242 11.00 22.43 -16.76
CA ASP A 242 11.18 22.13 -18.18
C ASP A 242 10.03 22.77 -18.98
N GLU A 243 10.30 23.93 -19.60
CA GLU A 243 9.35 24.63 -20.46
C GLU A 243 9.45 24.13 -21.90
N LYS A 244 8.44 23.38 -22.34
CA LYS A 244 8.27 22.93 -23.73
C LYS A 244 6.98 23.55 -24.27
N LYS A 245 6.90 23.83 -25.57
CA LYS A 245 5.79 24.62 -26.18
C LYS A 245 4.38 24.39 -25.61
N ALA A 246 3.98 23.13 -25.38
CA ALA A 246 2.65 22.80 -24.85
C ALA A 246 2.68 22.11 -23.48
N TYR A 247 3.86 21.98 -22.87
CA TYR A 247 4.11 21.22 -21.64
C TYR A 247 4.99 22.01 -20.69
N LEU A 248 4.53 22.21 -19.47
CA LEU A 248 5.32 22.67 -18.36
C LEU A 248 5.54 21.51 -17.40
N ASP A 249 6.80 21.11 -17.21
CA ASP A 249 7.16 19.96 -16.39
C ASP A 249 7.97 20.42 -15.18
N ILE A 250 7.41 20.28 -13.98
CA ILE A 250 7.96 20.74 -12.70
C ILE A 250 8.30 19.50 -11.88
N LYS A 251 9.58 19.26 -11.64
CA LYS A 251 10.06 17.99 -11.06
C LYS A 251 11.06 18.22 -9.95
N LEU A 252 10.95 17.42 -8.90
CA LEU A 252 12.03 17.22 -7.94
C LEU A 252 12.80 15.95 -8.32
N GLU A 253 14.00 16.10 -8.87
CA GLU A 253 14.81 14.99 -9.32
C GLU A 253 15.81 14.56 -8.25
N LEU A 254 15.92 13.25 -8.02
CA LEU A 254 16.91 12.71 -7.11
C LEU A 254 18.24 12.51 -7.85
N PRO A 255 19.33 13.16 -7.42
CA PRO A 255 20.65 12.95 -8.03
C PRO A 255 21.21 11.54 -7.76
N LYS A 256 20.62 10.78 -6.83
CA LYS A 256 21.00 9.41 -6.47
C LYS A 256 19.77 8.54 -6.28
N LYS A 257 19.87 7.26 -6.64
CA LYS A 257 18.76 6.28 -6.56
C LYS A 257 18.37 5.89 -5.12
N SER A 258 19.26 6.09 -4.15
CA SER A 258 19.00 5.79 -2.74
C SER A 258 18.97 7.08 -1.95
N TYR A 259 17.87 7.30 -1.25
CA TYR A 259 17.66 8.44 -0.37
C TYR A 259 17.16 7.94 0.98
N SER A 260 17.43 8.73 2.02
CA SER A 260 16.83 8.59 3.33
C SER A 260 16.48 9.98 3.80
N VAL A 261 15.23 10.16 4.18
CA VAL A 261 14.70 11.41 4.71
C VAL A 261 14.09 11.11 6.07
N ASN A 262 14.37 11.98 7.02
CA ASN A 262 13.73 12.00 8.32
C ASN A 262 13.39 13.46 8.64
N ASN A 263 12.34 13.71 9.40
CA ASN A 263 11.93 15.03 9.85
C ASN A 263 12.00 16.08 8.73
N SER A 264 11.04 16.02 7.79
CA SER A 264 10.89 17.01 6.72
C SER A 264 9.71 17.93 7.01
N ASN A 265 9.85 19.21 6.70
CA ASN A 265 8.74 20.14 6.48
C ASN A 265 8.89 20.86 5.13
N VAL A 266 9.63 20.23 4.21
CA VAL A 266 9.86 20.75 2.87
C VAL A 266 8.60 20.57 2.04
N VAL A 267 8.23 21.62 1.32
CA VAL A 267 7.05 21.66 0.44
C VAL A 267 7.46 22.20 -0.92
N LEU A 268 6.89 21.62 -1.97
CA LEU A 268 6.85 22.17 -3.32
C LEU A 268 5.51 22.86 -3.53
N GLU A 269 5.47 24.19 -3.40
CA GLU A 269 4.29 24.99 -3.70
C GLU A 269 4.30 25.40 -5.18
N VAL A 270 3.20 25.13 -5.89
CA VAL A 270 3.00 25.52 -7.29
C VAL A 270 1.74 26.36 -7.37
N PHE A 271 1.89 27.59 -7.84
CA PHE A 271 0.82 28.55 -8.01
C PHE A 271 0.47 28.67 -9.49
N ILE A 272 -0.72 28.22 -9.87
CA ILE A 272 -1.18 28.19 -11.26
C ILE A 272 -2.09 29.41 -11.52
N PRO A 273 -2.00 30.08 -12.68
CA PRO A 273 -2.96 31.09 -13.10
C PRO A 273 -4.41 30.58 -13.06
N LYS A 274 -5.34 31.34 -12.50
CA LYS A 274 -6.79 31.06 -12.60
C LYS A 274 -7.30 31.00 -14.04
N SER A 275 -6.60 31.63 -14.98
CA SER A 275 -6.91 31.61 -16.40
C SER A 275 -6.52 30.31 -17.09
N PHE A 276 -5.68 29.47 -16.47
CA PHE A 276 -5.30 28.18 -17.00
C PHE A 276 -6.49 27.21 -16.91
N ASN A 277 -6.72 26.47 -17.98
CA ASN A 277 -7.80 25.49 -18.09
C ASN A 277 -7.38 24.23 -18.86
N GLY A 278 -6.07 23.98 -18.94
CA GLY A 278 -5.52 22.78 -19.58
C GLY A 278 -5.48 21.58 -18.62
N ASN A 279 -4.62 20.62 -18.93
CA ASN A 279 -4.46 19.42 -18.13
C ASN A 279 -3.49 19.65 -16.97
N VAL A 280 -3.79 19.09 -15.80
CA VAL A 280 -2.93 19.13 -14.62
C VAL A 280 -2.69 17.70 -14.13
N ASN A 281 -1.45 17.25 -14.19
CA ASN A 281 -1.03 15.94 -13.68
C ASN A 281 -0.09 16.11 -12.47
N THR A 282 -0.41 15.47 -11.34
CA THR A 282 0.40 15.54 -10.13
C THR A 282 0.78 14.15 -9.65
N ASN A 283 2.09 13.92 -9.44
CA ASN A 283 2.62 12.62 -9.08
C ASN A 283 3.49 12.71 -7.82
N ALA A 284 3.29 11.79 -6.87
CA ALA A 284 4.13 11.71 -5.69
C ALA A 284 4.35 10.28 -5.23
N SER A 285 5.58 9.83 -4.94
CA SER A 285 5.74 8.47 -4.40
C SER A 285 5.32 8.40 -2.92
N SER A 286 5.80 9.32 -2.08
CA SER A 286 5.54 9.27 -0.63
C SER A 286 5.20 10.61 0.02
N GLY A 287 5.22 11.71 -0.72
CA GLY A 287 4.81 13.03 -0.20
C GLY A 287 3.30 13.21 -0.32
N ASP A 288 2.72 13.96 0.62
CA ASP A 288 1.30 14.28 0.60
C ASP A 288 0.99 15.28 -0.52
N ILE A 289 -0.21 15.21 -1.09
CA ILE A 289 -0.65 16.16 -2.10
C ILE A 289 -1.84 16.96 -1.58
N TYR A 290 -1.65 18.28 -1.54
CA TYR A 290 -2.72 19.24 -1.36
C TYR A 290 -2.99 19.96 -2.67
N MET A 291 -4.22 19.92 -3.18
CA MET A 291 -4.61 20.72 -4.34
C MET A 291 -5.91 21.47 -4.09
N LYS A 292 -5.92 22.76 -4.44
CA LYS A 292 -7.09 23.62 -4.22
C LYS A 292 -7.39 24.63 -5.32
N ASN A 293 -8.68 24.80 -5.64
CA ASN A 293 -9.22 25.81 -6.57
C ASN A 293 -8.71 25.66 -8.01
N ILE A 294 -8.56 24.43 -8.52
CA ILE A 294 -8.03 24.19 -9.86
C ILE A 294 -9.18 23.94 -10.83
N VAL A 295 -9.12 24.61 -11.98
CA VAL A 295 -10.00 24.37 -13.12
C VAL A 295 -9.16 23.85 -14.28
N GLY A 296 -9.55 22.75 -14.90
CA GLY A 296 -8.80 22.11 -15.98
C GLY A 296 -9.67 21.28 -16.91
N GLU A 297 -9.09 20.76 -17.99
CA GLU A 297 -9.77 19.78 -18.86
C GLU A 297 -9.69 18.39 -18.23
N ASP A 298 -8.48 17.84 -18.10
CA ASP A 298 -8.21 16.62 -17.34
C ASP A 298 -7.32 16.92 -16.13
N ILE A 299 -7.73 16.47 -14.94
CA ILE A 299 -6.96 16.58 -13.70
C ILE A 299 -6.64 15.17 -13.20
N SER A 300 -5.36 14.83 -13.09
CA SER A 300 -4.92 13.50 -12.68
C SER A 300 -3.93 13.50 -11.53
N PHE A 301 -4.07 12.48 -10.68
CA PHE A 301 -3.20 12.23 -9.53
C PHE A 301 -2.75 10.78 -9.53
N ASP A 302 -1.44 10.58 -9.39
CA ASP A 302 -0.84 9.26 -9.24
C ASP A 302 0.11 9.29 -8.03
N THR A 303 -0.29 8.63 -6.94
CA THR A 303 0.54 8.49 -5.75
C THR A 303 0.72 7.05 -5.31
N SER A 304 1.77 6.74 -4.56
CA SER A 304 1.93 5.42 -3.94
C SER A 304 1.44 5.43 -2.50
N SER A 305 1.95 6.34 -1.65
CA SER A 305 1.69 6.26 -0.21
C SER A 305 1.40 7.58 0.49
N GLY A 306 1.44 8.72 -0.23
CA GLY A 306 1.09 10.01 0.37
C GLY A 306 -0.42 10.20 0.46
N ASP A 307 -0.87 10.95 1.46
CA ASP A 307 -2.28 11.29 1.63
C ASP A 307 -2.69 12.36 0.61
N LEU A 308 -3.96 12.31 0.19
CA LEU A 308 -4.53 13.25 -0.76
C LEU A 308 -5.58 14.13 -0.08
N LEU A 309 -5.36 15.44 -0.09
CA LEU A 309 -6.36 16.43 0.31
C LEU A 309 -6.67 17.34 -0.89
N LEU A 310 -7.81 17.06 -1.53
CA LEU A 310 -8.23 17.75 -2.76
C LEU A 310 -9.51 18.53 -2.50
N GLU A 311 -9.50 19.82 -2.82
CA GLU A 311 -10.60 20.74 -2.57
C GLU A 311 -10.90 21.63 -3.79
N ASP A 312 -12.17 21.85 -4.10
CA ASP A 312 -12.59 22.84 -5.12
C ASP A 312 -11.92 22.60 -6.49
N LEU A 313 -12.08 21.39 -7.04
CA LEU A 313 -11.55 21.05 -8.37
C LEU A 313 -12.68 20.94 -9.39
N GLU A 314 -12.49 21.51 -10.57
CA GLU A 314 -13.45 21.45 -11.67
C GLU A 314 -12.73 21.01 -12.95
N GLY A 315 -13.23 19.95 -13.59
CA GLY A 315 -12.73 19.56 -14.90
C GLY A 315 -13.61 18.54 -15.59
N LYS A 316 -13.32 18.20 -16.84
CA LYS A 316 -14.08 17.19 -17.57
C LYS A 316 -13.89 15.80 -16.95
N THR A 317 -12.62 15.43 -16.74
CA THR A 317 -12.23 14.19 -16.09
C THR A 317 -11.36 14.48 -14.88
N ILE A 318 -11.68 13.90 -13.74
CA ILE A 318 -10.82 13.89 -12.56
C ILE A 318 -10.47 12.44 -12.23
N ASN A 319 -9.20 12.07 -12.38
CA ASN A 319 -8.70 10.72 -12.13
C ASN A 319 -7.73 10.70 -10.95
N ILE A 320 -7.97 9.84 -9.97
CA ILE A 320 -7.20 9.76 -8.74
C ILE A 320 -6.80 8.30 -8.52
N THR A 321 -5.49 8.04 -8.51
CA THR A 321 -4.92 6.72 -8.27
C THR A 321 -3.94 6.78 -7.10
N THR A 322 -4.16 5.95 -6.08
CA THR A 322 -3.24 5.78 -4.95
C THR A 322 -3.04 4.29 -4.62
N SER A 323 -1.96 3.92 -3.94
CA SER A 323 -1.82 2.55 -3.42
C SER A 323 -2.24 2.45 -1.95
N SER A 324 -1.84 3.38 -1.09
CA SER A 324 -2.05 3.23 0.37
C SER A 324 -2.33 4.50 1.17
N GLY A 325 -2.37 5.67 0.54
CA GLY A 325 -2.65 6.94 1.24
C GLY A 325 -4.15 7.16 1.49
N ASP A 326 -4.48 7.81 2.60
CA ASP A 326 -5.85 8.22 2.90
C ASP A 326 -6.27 9.38 1.98
N MET A 327 -7.56 9.44 1.65
CA MET A 327 -8.09 10.43 0.72
C MET A 327 -9.21 11.24 1.35
N SER A 328 -9.06 12.56 1.30
CA SER A 328 -10.09 13.54 1.65
C SER A 328 -10.40 14.41 0.44
N LEU A 329 -11.49 14.10 -0.24
CA LEU A 329 -11.90 14.75 -1.48
C LEU A 329 -13.17 15.58 -1.21
N SER A 330 -13.12 16.89 -1.49
CA SER A 330 -14.25 17.78 -1.25
C SER A 330 -14.50 18.72 -2.42
N ARG A 331 -15.77 18.86 -2.83
CA ARG A 331 -16.20 19.84 -3.86
C ARG A 331 -15.48 19.60 -5.19
N LEU A 332 -15.57 18.38 -5.71
CA LEU A 332 -15.05 18.04 -7.04
C LEU A 332 -16.19 17.98 -8.05
N VAL A 333 -16.02 18.63 -9.19
CA VAL A 333 -17.03 18.75 -10.24
C VAL A 333 -16.46 18.28 -11.56
N GLY A 334 -17.12 17.32 -12.21
CA GLY A 334 -16.77 16.92 -13.56
C GLY A 334 -17.78 16.04 -14.26
N GLU A 335 -17.50 15.66 -15.51
CA GLU A 335 -18.32 14.68 -16.23
C GLU A 335 -18.05 13.27 -15.69
N ALA A 336 -16.77 12.97 -15.42
CA ALA A 336 -16.30 11.70 -14.89
C ALA A 336 -15.31 11.89 -13.73
N LEU A 337 -15.60 11.26 -12.60
CA LEU A 337 -14.77 11.18 -11.40
C LEU A 337 -14.37 9.72 -11.19
N ILE A 338 -13.08 9.41 -11.34
CA ILE A 338 -12.54 8.06 -11.23
C ILE A 338 -11.55 8.03 -10.08
N ILE A 339 -11.83 7.20 -9.07
CA ILE A 339 -11.03 7.08 -7.86
C ILE A 339 -10.65 5.62 -7.69
N SER A 340 -9.35 5.34 -7.61
CA SER A 340 -8.82 4.00 -7.45
C SER A 340 -7.78 3.97 -6.34
N THR A 341 -7.97 3.07 -5.36
CA THR A 341 -6.98 2.79 -4.32
C THR A 341 -6.78 1.29 -4.13
N SER A 342 -5.59 0.88 -3.66
CA SER A 342 -5.44 -0.47 -3.12
C SER A 342 -5.86 -0.51 -1.65
N SER A 343 -5.46 0.48 -0.86
CA SER A 343 -5.72 0.59 0.58
C SER A 343 -5.78 2.05 1.02
N GLY A 344 -6.42 2.32 2.16
CA GLY A 344 -6.57 3.67 2.71
C GLY A 344 -8.03 4.09 2.76
N ASP A 345 -8.37 4.90 3.76
CA ASP A 345 -9.73 5.35 4.00
C ASP A 345 -10.09 6.52 3.08
N MET A 346 -11.33 6.53 2.61
CA MET A 346 -11.82 7.53 1.66
C MET A 346 -12.95 8.35 2.25
N LYS A 347 -12.76 9.67 2.29
CA LYS A 347 -13.79 10.66 2.62
C LYS A 347 -14.12 11.46 1.37
N LEU A 348 -15.28 11.17 0.80
CA LEU A 348 -15.77 11.74 -0.45
C LEU A 348 -16.95 12.66 -0.15
N LYS A 349 -16.80 13.96 -0.40
CA LYS A 349 -17.80 14.95 -0.03
C LYS A 349 -18.10 15.95 -1.15
N ASP A 350 -19.38 16.25 -1.36
CA ASP A 350 -19.83 17.27 -2.32
C ASP A 350 -19.30 17.00 -3.75
N LEU A 351 -19.41 15.75 -4.22
CA LEU A 351 -18.94 15.37 -5.56
C LEU A 351 -20.07 15.45 -6.59
N VAL A 352 -19.76 16.00 -7.76
CA VAL A 352 -20.72 16.17 -8.88
C VAL A 352 -20.13 15.56 -10.14
N GLY A 353 -20.84 14.60 -10.74
CA GLY A 353 -20.38 13.88 -11.93
C GLY A 353 -20.53 12.37 -11.82
N LYS A 354 -20.37 11.64 -12.93
CA LYS A 354 -20.38 10.17 -12.89
C LYS A 354 -19.23 9.68 -12.03
N LEU A 355 -19.52 8.87 -11.02
CA LEU A 355 -18.55 8.51 -9.99
C LEU A 355 -18.24 7.02 -10.08
N THR A 356 -16.96 6.69 -10.26
CA THR A 356 -16.44 5.33 -10.15
C THR A 356 -15.41 5.27 -9.04
N VAL A 357 -15.62 4.39 -8.06
CA VAL A 357 -14.71 4.17 -6.93
C VAL A 357 -14.31 2.70 -6.91
N ASN A 358 -13.01 2.44 -7.02
CA ASN A 358 -12.41 1.12 -6.86
C ASN A 358 -11.50 1.13 -5.64
N SER A 359 -11.70 0.18 -4.73
CA SER A 359 -10.79 -0.08 -3.62
C SER A 359 -10.51 -1.57 -3.48
N SER A 360 -9.39 -1.95 -2.88
CA SER A 360 -9.25 -3.32 -2.35
C SER A 360 -9.60 -3.37 -0.87
N SER A 361 -9.15 -2.40 -0.08
CA SER A 361 -9.44 -2.28 1.35
C SER A 361 -9.52 -0.82 1.83
N GLY A 362 -10.12 -0.61 3.00
CA GLY A 362 -10.31 0.71 3.60
C GLY A 362 -11.78 1.14 3.59
N ASP A 363 -12.14 1.96 4.57
CA ASP A 363 -13.52 2.42 4.76
C ASP A 363 -13.83 3.57 3.80
N ILE A 364 -15.05 3.60 3.28
CA ILE A 364 -15.49 4.57 2.28
C ILE A 364 -16.67 5.34 2.83
N SER A 365 -16.48 6.62 3.12
CA SER A 365 -17.52 7.55 3.54
C SER A 365 -17.87 8.50 2.40
N LEU A 366 -19.12 8.50 1.96
CA LEU A 366 -19.65 9.38 0.94
C LEU A 366 -20.70 10.32 1.54
N GLU A 367 -20.60 11.61 1.27
CA GLU A 367 -21.53 12.65 1.72
C GLU A 367 -21.89 13.58 0.55
N ASN A 368 -23.19 13.82 0.36
CA ASN A 368 -23.70 14.77 -0.64
C ASN A 368 -23.17 14.53 -2.07
N ILE A 369 -23.38 13.31 -2.58
CA ILE A 369 -22.97 12.93 -3.95
C ILE A 369 -24.11 13.20 -4.92
N THR A 370 -23.87 14.10 -5.88
CA THR A 370 -24.80 14.42 -6.98
C THR A 370 -24.33 13.75 -8.26
N SER A 371 -24.85 12.56 -8.55
CA SER A 371 -24.47 11.79 -9.74
C SER A 371 -25.66 11.07 -10.37
N GLU A 372 -25.65 10.99 -11.70
CA GLU A 372 -26.56 10.11 -12.46
C GLU A 372 -26.18 8.62 -12.31
N GLU A 373 -24.89 8.34 -12.06
CA GLU A 373 -24.35 7.00 -11.93
C GLU A 373 -23.21 6.95 -10.91
N VAL A 374 -23.35 6.06 -9.92
CA VAL A 374 -22.30 5.75 -8.95
C VAL A 374 -21.99 4.26 -9.03
N LEU A 375 -20.74 3.93 -9.32
CA LEU A 375 -20.21 2.57 -9.31
C LEU A 375 -19.17 2.48 -8.19
N LEU A 376 -19.42 1.62 -7.20
CA LEU A 376 -18.53 1.41 -6.07
C LEU A 376 -18.18 -0.06 -5.95
N TYR A 377 -16.89 -0.36 -6.10
CA TYR A 377 -16.34 -1.70 -6.00
C TYR A 377 -15.25 -1.72 -4.94
N THR A 378 -15.43 -2.51 -3.89
CA THR A 378 -14.38 -2.79 -2.89
C THR A 378 -14.28 -4.28 -2.58
N SER A 379 -13.14 -4.75 -2.09
CA SER A 379 -13.04 -6.13 -1.56
C SER A 379 -13.36 -6.16 -0.07
N SER A 380 -12.83 -5.21 0.71
CA SER A 380 -13.08 -5.07 2.14
C SER A 380 -13.24 -3.62 2.57
N GLY A 381 -13.86 -3.40 3.73
CA GLY A 381 -14.10 -2.08 4.31
C GLY A 381 -15.58 -1.71 4.29
N ASP A 382 -15.98 -0.91 5.28
CA ASP A 382 -17.35 -0.46 5.42
C ASP A 382 -17.62 0.71 4.47
N ILE A 383 -18.83 0.72 3.91
CA ILE A 383 -19.28 1.77 3.02
C ILE A 383 -20.38 2.54 3.74
N VAL A 384 -20.14 3.82 4.01
CA VAL A 384 -21.10 4.71 4.66
C VAL A 384 -21.56 5.77 3.66
N PHE A 385 -22.83 5.71 3.26
CA PHE A 385 -23.48 6.73 2.45
C PHE A 385 -24.33 7.65 3.34
N SER A 386 -23.91 8.91 3.45
CA SER A 386 -24.68 9.98 4.09
C SER A 386 -25.49 10.70 3.04
N LEU A 387 -26.80 10.45 3.04
CA LEU A 387 -27.71 10.95 2.01
C LEU A 387 -28.25 12.32 2.37
N ASP A 388 -28.29 13.21 1.38
CA ASP A 388 -29.03 14.46 1.48
C ASP A 388 -30.54 14.23 1.27
N GLY A 389 -31.35 15.29 1.42
CA GLY A 389 -32.80 15.22 1.23
C GLY A 389 -33.25 15.01 -0.21
N ASN A 390 -32.34 15.19 -1.19
CA ASN A 390 -32.65 15.14 -2.62
C ASN A 390 -32.21 13.83 -3.29
N ALA A 391 -31.57 12.92 -2.54
CA ALA A 391 -31.09 11.64 -3.03
C ALA A 391 -32.18 10.86 -3.78
N ASN A 392 -31.87 10.41 -5.00
CA ASN A 392 -32.83 9.82 -5.91
C ASN A 392 -32.19 8.68 -6.72
N TYR A 393 -32.03 7.53 -6.07
CA TYR A 393 -31.24 6.41 -6.60
C TYR A 393 -32.04 5.11 -6.64
N LYS A 394 -31.83 4.36 -7.73
CA LYS A 394 -32.10 2.94 -7.80
C LYS A 394 -30.83 2.19 -7.44
N ILE A 395 -30.89 1.47 -6.33
CA ILE A 395 -29.75 0.83 -5.70
C ILE A 395 -29.75 -0.65 -6.02
N LYS A 396 -28.59 -1.14 -6.46
CA LYS A 396 -28.32 -2.57 -6.63
C LYS A 396 -26.98 -2.86 -5.99
N GLY A 397 -26.93 -3.82 -5.09
CA GLY A 397 -25.65 -4.22 -4.55
C GLY A 397 -25.56 -5.62 -4.00
N SER A 398 -24.34 -5.96 -3.63
CA SER A 398 -24.01 -7.24 -3.01
C SER A 398 -22.89 -7.09 -2.01
N THR A 399 -23.01 -7.81 -0.90
CA THR A 399 -21.98 -8.01 0.13
C THR A 399 -21.97 -9.50 0.49
N SER A 400 -20.80 -10.14 0.53
CA SER A 400 -20.74 -11.59 0.81
C SER A 400 -20.81 -11.87 2.31
N SER A 401 -20.20 -11.01 3.13
CA SER A 401 -20.03 -11.22 4.58
C SER A 401 -20.42 -10.03 5.46
N GLY A 402 -20.88 -8.92 4.88
CA GLY A 402 -21.39 -7.77 5.64
C GLY A 402 -22.90 -7.60 5.55
N ASP A 403 -23.42 -6.63 6.28
CA ASP A 403 -24.84 -6.29 6.34
C ASP A 403 -25.18 -5.08 5.47
N PHE A 404 -26.38 -5.11 4.89
CA PHE A 404 -26.98 -3.93 4.28
C PHE A 404 -27.89 -3.25 5.31
N ILE A 405 -27.54 -2.03 5.71
CA ILE A 405 -28.24 -1.22 6.71
C ILE A 405 -28.90 -0.01 6.00
N PRO A 406 -30.19 -0.12 5.60
CA PRO A 406 -30.90 0.94 4.92
C PRO A 406 -31.30 2.10 5.86
N LYS A 407 -31.49 3.29 5.28
CA LYS A 407 -32.13 4.43 5.95
C LYS A 407 -33.66 4.28 5.88
N GLY A 408 -34.38 4.76 6.89
CA GLY A 408 -35.84 4.58 7.00
C GLY A 408 -36.69 5.16 5.85
N THR A 409 -36.14 6.05 5.00
CA THR A 409 -36.81 6.61 3.82
C THR A 409 -36.72 5.74 2.57
N MET A 410 -35.99 4.62 2.63
CA MET A 410 -35.78 3.74 1.49
C MET A 410 -36.88 2.69 1.33
N ILE A 411 -37.24 2.41 0.09
CA ILE A 411 -38.07 1.25 -0.24
C ILE A 411 -37.11 0.08 -0.55
N VAL A 412 -37.00 -0.87 0.37
CA VAL A 412 -36.17 -2.07 0.18
C VAL A 412 -36.95 -3.12 -0.62
N GLU A 413 -36.44 -3.50 -1.79
CA GLU A 413 -37.05 -4.44 -2.73
C GLU A 413 -36.51 -5.87 -2.56
N GLU A 414 -35.20 -6.00 -2.27
CA GLU A 414 -34.50 -7.26 -2.04
C GLU A 414 -33.49 -7.04 -0.91
N ASN A 415 -33.41 -7.99 0.02
CA ASN A 415 -32.30 -8.11 0.97
C ASN A 415 -32.19 -9.57 1.41
N HIS A 416 -31.60 -10.42 0.56
CA HIS A 416 -31.45 -11.83 0.87
C HIS A 416 -30.19 -12.41 0.21
N ARG A 417 -29.53 -13.35 0.91
CA ARG A 417 -28.36 -14.08 0.39
C ARG A 417 -27.23 -13.16 -0.11
N GLY A 418 -26.93 -12.10 0.65
CA GLY A 418 -25.83 -11.17 0.32
C GLY A 418 -26.10 -10.25 -0.88
N ARG A 419 -27.34 -10.18 -1.38
CA ARG A 419 -27.74 -9.23 -2.41
C ARG A 419 -28.85 -8.34 -1.90
N PHE A 420 -28.80 -7.08 -2.29
CA PHE A 420 -29.80 -6.10 -1.92
C PHE A 420 -30.18 -5.20 -3.08
N ARG A 421 -31.44 -4.76 -3.07
CA ARG A 421 -31.99 -3.78 -3.99
C ARG A 421 -32.89 -2.84 -3.20
N ALA A 422 -32.74 -1.55 -3.44
CA ALA A 422 -33.54 -0.53 -2.78
C ALA A 422 -33.74 0.66 -3.70
N THR A 423 -34.77 1.45 -3.42
CA THR A 423 -35.07 2.68 -4.15
C THR A 423 -35.20 3.84 -3.16
N ILE A 424 -34.58 4.97 -3.51
CA ILE A 424 -34.67 6.25 -2.80
C ILE A 424 -35.31 7.25 -3.76
N GLY A 425 -36.28 8.03 -3.28
CA GLY A 425 -37.02 8.96 -4.14
C GLY A 425 -37.73 8.21 -5.26
N ASN A 426 -37.54 8.67 -6.50
CA ASN A 426 -38.16 8.07 -7.69
C ASN A 426 -37.25 7.06 -8.42
N GLY A 427 -36.02 6.83 -7.92
CA GLY A 427 -35.02 5.98 -8.55
C GLY A 427 -34.53 6.45 -9.93
N ILE A 428 -34.35 7.75 -10.14
CA ILE A 428 -33.92 8.33 -11.43
C ILE A 428 -32.46 7.98 -11.74
N ASN A 429 -31.59 8.02 -10.74
CA ASN A 429 -30.16 7.77 -10.89
C ASN A 429 -29.80 6.32 -10.53
N SER A 430 -28.63 5.86 -10.95
CA SER A 430 -28.13 4.50 -10.68
C SER A 430 -27.06 4.49 -9.59
N LEU A 431 -27.17 3.56 -8.64
CA LEU A 431 -26.14 3.28 -7.64
C LEU A 431 -25.86 1.77 -7.60
N GLU A 432 -24.68 1.36 -8.06
CA GLU A 432 -24.20 -0.02 -7.96
C GLU A 432 -23.10 -0.14 -6.92
N ILE A 433 -23.27 -1.04 -5.95
CA ILE A 433 -22.30 -1.30 -4.88
C ILE A 433 -21.94 -2.77 -4.86
N LYS A 434 -20.66 -3.13 -4.96
CA LYS A 434 -20.20 -4.49 -4.68
C LYS A 434 -19.08 -4.45 -3.65
N THR A 435 -19.25 -5.22 -2.59
CA THR A 435 -18.20 -5.52 -1.62
C THR A 435 -18.12 -7.02 -1.37
N SER A 436 -16.94 -7.55 -1.03
CA SER A 436 -16.84 -8.93 -0.54
C SER A 436 -17.07 -8.98 0.98
N SER A 437 -16.49 -8.05 1.73
CA SER A 437 -16.59 -7.94 3.18
C SER A 437 -16.80 -6.49 3.60
N GLY A 438 -17.62 -6.26 4.62
CA GLY A 438 -17.93 -4.92 5.12
C GLY A 438 -19.38 -4.55 4.91
N ASP A 439 -19.86 -3.70 5.81
CA ASP A 439 -21.24 -3.28 5.88
C ASP A 439 -21.51 -2.15 4.90
N VAL A 440 -22.72 -2.13 4.34
CA VAL A 440 -23.19 -1.03 3.50
C VAL A 440 -24.26 -0.27 4.27
N ILE A 441 -23.87 0.88 4.80
CA ILE A 441 -24.64 1.66 5.76
C ILE A 441 -25.13 2.95 5.09
N PHE A 442 -26.43 3.19 5.14
CA PHE A 442 -27.00 4.45 4.71
C PHE A 442 -27.50 5.27 5.91
N LYS A 443 -27.05 6.52 6.02
CA LYS A 443 -27.33 7.44 7.12
C LYS A 443 -28.22 8.59 6.73
#